data_AF-K1UN74-F1
#
_entry.id   AF-K1UN74-F1
#
_cell.length_a   1.000
_cell.length_b   1.000
_cell.length_c   1.000
_cell.angle_alpha   90.00
_cell.angle_beta   90.00
_cell.angle_gamma   90.00
#
_symmetry.space_group_name_H-M   'P 1'
#
loop_
_entity.id
_entity.type
_entity.pdbx_description
1 polymer ?
#
loop_
_entity_poly.entity_id
_entity_poly.type
_entity_poly.pdbx_seq_one_letter_code
_entity_poly.pdbx_strand_id
1 'polypeptide(L)' 'WIKNLDPVYYHFFAWQGGYAAYSISQSVVDKTLQYIANQKEHHTKHSFAEEYRAFLKLYNVEYDENFVFRD' A
#
# COMPACT_ATOMS: atom_id res chain seq x y z
N TRP A 1 1.31 -15.38 15.75
CA TRP A 1 2.55 -14.70 15.30
C TRP A 1 2.23 -13.22 15.04
N ILE A 2 3.19 -12.31 15.27
CA ILE A 2 3.06 -10.88 15.70
C ILE A 2 2.15 -10.63 16.91
N LYS A 3 0.86 -10.97 16.85
CA LYS A 3 -0.09 -10.81 17.98
C LYS A 3 0.28 -11.63 19.22
N ASN A 4 1.05 -12.70 19.02
CA ASN A 4 1.52 -13.57 20.09
C ASN A 4 2.86 -13.10 20.69
N LEU A 5 3.51 -12.08 20.12
CA LEU A 5 4.77 -11.54 20.63
C LEU A 5 4.52 -10.63 21.83
N ASP A 6 3.47 -9.81 21.76
CA ASP A 6 2.99 -8.98 22.86
C ASP A 6 1.47 -8.74 22.68
N PRO A 7 0.62 -9.52 23.38
CA PRO A 7 -0.83 -9.42 23.22
C PRO A 7 -1.42 -8.07 23.64
N VAL A 8 -0.75 -7.33 24.55
CA VAL A 8 -1.21 -6.01 25.02
C VAL A 8 -0.89 -4.96 23.98
N TYR A 9 0.35 -4.96 23.48
CA TYR A 9 0.80 -3.99 22.49
C TYR A 9 0.12 -4.20 21.12
N TYR A 10 -0.03 -5.46 20.68
CA TYR A 10 -0.57 -5.78 19.36
C TYR A 10 -2.08 -6.08 19.36
N HIS A 11 -2.82 -5.72 20.40
CA HIS A 11 -4.24 -6.08 20.48
C HIS A 11 -5.09 -5.44 19.35
N PHE A 12 -4.72 -4.23 18.92
CA PHE A 12 -5.37 -3.53 17.79
C PHE A 12 -4.75 -3.86 16.43
N PHE A 13 -3.66 -4.63 16.40
CA PHE A 13 -3.03 -4.98 15.14
C PHE A 13 -4.02 -5.80 14.30
N ALA A 14 -4.15 -5.44 13.03
CA ALA A 14 -4.85 -6.22 12.03
C ALA A 14 -4.04 -6.19 10.74
N TRP A 15 -4.05 -7.30 10.02
CA TRP A 15 -3.58 -7.30 8.66
C TRP A 15 -4.59 -6.56 7.79
N GLN A 16 -4.11 -5.86 6.78
CA GLN A 16 -4.96 -5.26 5.76
C GLN A 16 -5.66 -6.37 4.96
N GLY A 17 -6.89 -6.11 4.47
CA GLY A 17 -7.68 -7.08 3.69
C GLY A 17 -7.03 -7.51 2.37
N GLY A 18 -6.18 -6.64 1.81
CA GLY A 18 -5.44 -6.91 0.57
C GLY A 18 -4.03 -6.36 0.56
N TYR A 19 -3.23 -6.85 -0.39
CA TYR A 19 -1.86 -6.41 -0.65
C TYR A 19 -1.57 -6.38 -2.16
N ALA A 20 -0.53 -5.63 -2.53
CA ALA A 20 0.02 -5.62 -3.88
C ALA A 20 1.53 -5.86 -3.82
N ALA A 21 2.07 -6.55 -4.82
CA ALA A 21 3.50 -6.77 -4.97
C ALA A 21 3.95 -6.18 -6.30
N TYR A 22 5.03 -5.39 -6.28
CA TYR A 22 5.57 -4.71 -7.45
C TYR A 22 7.04 -5.11 -7.65
N SER A 23 7.42 -5.34 -8.91
CA SER A 23 8.82 -5.47 -9.31
C SER A 23 9.30 -4.13 -9.87
N ILE A 24 10.52 -3.73 -9.50
CA ILE A 24 11.12 -2.48 -9.96
C ILE A 24 12.52 -2.72 -10.51
N SER A 25 12.97 -1.86 -11.43
CA SER A 25 14.36 -1.84 -11.88
C SER A 25 15.30 -1.47 -10.72
N GLN A 26 16.52 -2.03 -10.71
CA GLN A 26 17.55 -1.66 -9.74
C GLN A 26 17.83 -0.14 -9.75
N SER A 27 17.72 0.50 -10.91
CA SER A 27 17.97 1.93 -11.07
C SER A 27 16.97 2.84 -10.35
N VAL A 28 15.82 2.33 -9.91
CA VAL A 28 14.79 3.14 -9.23
C VAL A 28 14.68 2.85 -7.73
N VAL A 29 15.53 1.97 -7.19
CA VAL A 29 15.48 1.57 -5.77
C VAL A 29 15.56 2.77 -4.82
N ASP A 30 16.54 3.66 -5.01
CA ASP A 30 16.71 4.83 -4.13
C ASP A 30 15.49 5.75 -4.15
N LYS A 31 14.91 5.94 -5.34
CA LYS A 31 13.67 6.72 -5.51
C LYS A 31 12.49 6.05 -4.80
N THR A 32 12.36 4.72 -4.91
CA THR A 32 11.32 3.96 -4.22
C THR A 32 11.47 4.03 -2.70
N LEU A 33 12.70 3.92 -2.18
CA LEU A 33 12.97 4.06 -0.75
C LEU A 33 12.58 5.45 -0.24
N GLN A 34 12.95 6.51 -0.96
CA GLN A 34 12.54 7.88 -0.62
C GLN A 34 11.03 8.06 -0.67
N TYR A 35 10.35 7.48 -1.66
CA TYR A 35 8.89 7.51 -1.74
C TYR A 35 8.24 6.83 -0.53
N ILE A 36 8.71 5.63 -0.13
CA ILE A 36 8.19 4.91 1.05
C ILE A 36 8.43 5.71 2.34
N ALA A 37 9.63 6.28 2.50
CA ALA A 37 9.98 7.05 3.70
C ALA A 37 9.07 8.29 3.89
N ASN A 38 8.64 8.91 2.79
CA ASN A 38 7.81 10.12 2.79
C ASN A 38 6.31 9.83 2.62
N GLN A 39 5.89 8.56 2.59
CA GLN A 39 4.51 8.18 2.25
C GLN A 39 3.48 8.78 3.22
N LYS A 40 3.82 8.92 4.51
CA LYS A 40 2.94 9.56 5.50
C LYS A 40 2.63 11.01 5.14
N GLU A 41 3.63 11.78 4.71
CA GLU A 41 3.42 13.17 4.27
C GLU A 41 2.66 13.20 2.94
N HIS A 42 3.02 12.33 1.99
CA HIS A 42 2.32 12.21 0.71
C HIS A 42 0.82 11.98 0.91
N HIS A 43 0.45 11.10 1.85
CA HIS A 43 -0.94 10.73 2.11
C HIS A 43 -1.75 11.79 2.87
N THR A 44 -1.11 12.89 3.27
CA THR A 44 -1.85 14.09 3.71
C THR A 44 -2.51 14.83 2.54
N LYS A 45 -2.00 14.63 1.32
CA LYS A 45 -2.45 15.30 0.09
C LYS A 45 -3.14 14.36 -0.88
N HIS A 46 -2.79 13.08 -0.87
CA HIS A 46 -3.35 12.07 -1.76
C HIS A 46 -3.90 10.90 -0.94
N SER A 47 -5.12 10.47 -1.24
CA SER A 47 -5.66 9.28 -0.60
C SER A 47 -5.03 8.01 -1.18
N PHE A 48 -4.93 6.96 -0.36
CA PHE A 48 -4.52 5.63 -0.81
C PHE A 48 -5.34 5.15 -2.01
N ALA A 49 -6.65 5.42 -2.02
CA ALA A 49 -7.53 4.97 -3.10
C ALA A 49 -7.23 5.68 -4.44
N GLU A 50 -6.91 6.98 -4.42
CA GLU A 50 -6.47 7.69 -5.63
C GLU A 50 -5.17 7.11 -6.17
N GLU A 51 -4.20 6.89 -5.28
CA GLU A 51 -2.89 6.38 -5.66
C GLU A 51 -2.94 4.95 -6.18
N TYR A 52 -3.69 4.06 -5.52
CA TYR A 52 -3.87 2.68 -5.96
C TYR A 52 -4.50 2.61 -7.36
N ARG A 53 -5.54 3.41 -7.62
CA ARG A 53 -6.14 3.51 -8.96
C ARG A 53 -5.16 4.04 -10.01
N ALA A 54 -4.31 5.00 -9.63
CA ALA A 54 -3.26 5.49 -10.51
C ALA A 54 -2.25 4.39 -10.86
N PHE A 55 -1.87 3.54 -9.89
CA PHE A 55 -1.02 2.38 -10.16
C PHE A 55 -1.69 1.35 -11.08
N LEU A 56 -2.95 1.00 -10.84
CA LEU A 56 -3.69 0.07 -11.70
C LEU A 56 -3.75 0.58 -13.14
N LYS A 57 -4.01 1.88 -13.33
CA LYS A 57 -3.98 2.52 -14.65
C LYS A 57 -2.58 2.52 -15.27
N LEU A 58 -1.54 2.85 -14.50
CA LEU A 58 -0.15 2.90 -14.97
C LEU A 58 0.33 1.52 -15.49
N TYR A 59 -0.05 0.45 -14.78
CA TYR A 59 0.31 -0.92 -15.16
C TYR A 59 -0.74 -1.60 -16.05
N ASN A 60 -1.76 -0.86 -16.49
CA ASN A 60 -2.84 -1.35 -17.34
C ASN A 60 -3.53 -2.61 -16.79
N VAL A 61 -3.74 -2.63 -15.47
CA VAL A 61 -4.49 -3.67 -14.76
C VAL A 61 -5.96 -3.30 -14.80
N GLU A 62 -6.79 -4.20 -15.33
CA GLU A 62 -8.24 -4.02 -15.32
C GLU A 62 -8.80 -4.23 -13.91
N TYR A 63 -9.72 -3.35 -13.51
CA TYR A 63 -10.43 -3.44 -12.24
C TYR A 63 -11.83 -2.84 -12.36
N ASP A 64 -12.74 -3.31 -11.52
CA ASP A 64 -14.07 -2.73 -11.37
C ASP A 64 -14.06 -1.74 -10.20
N GLU A 65 -14.33 -0.47 -10.47
CA GLU A 65 -14.43 0.61 -9.47
C GLU A 65 -15.40 0.28 -8.33
N ASN A 66 -16.42 -0.55 -8.59
CA ASN A 66 -17.39 -0.95 -7.57
C ASN A 66 -16.87 -1.99 -6.58
N PHE A 67 -15.83 -2.74 -6.95
CA PHE A 67 -15.31 -3.87 -6.16
C PHE A 67 -13.86 -3.71 -5.71
N VAL A 68 -13.08 -2.83 -6.35
CA VAL A 68 -11.63 -2.65 -6.10
C VAL A 68 -11.27 -2.24 -4.65
N PHE A 69 -12.23 -1.72 -3.89
CA PHE A 69 -12.08 -1.36 -2.47
C PHE A 69 -13.09 -2.06 -1.55
N ARG A 70 -13.78 -3.10 -2.02
CA ARG A 70 -14.68 -3.88 -1.18
C ARG A 70 -13.94 -5.08 -0.60
N ASP A 71 -13.76 -5.07 0.73
CA ASP A 71 -13.40 -6.24 1.55
C ASP A 71 -14.67 -7.01 1.97
#